data_AF-A0A3D0FVD5-F1
#
_entry.id   AF-A0A3D0FVD5-F1
#
_cell.length_a   1.000
_cell.length_b   1.000
_cell.length_c   1.000
_cell.angle_alpha   90.00
_cell.angle_beta   90.00
_cell.angle_gamma   90.00
#
_symmetry.space_group_name_H-M   'P 1'
#
loop_
_entity.id
_entity.type
_entity.pdbx_description
1 polymer ?
#
loop_
_entity_poly.entity_id
_entity_poly.type
_entity_poly.pdbx_seq_one_letter_code
_entity_poly.pdbx_strand_id
1 'polypeptide(L)'
;SPQEFLLTLQTSDGSFKWQAADPAGSAGMTAYAVVALSGKSYPVKIGNYLGGNGSGPTPLADLAIKFTNESIIINEGEQAGLTVKLINNGPTMAQNVVAELTLPEGLELVQATPTDGVFDQNKNSWTFIRLNNFAAAELNLVLSSVKAISGEISAVVSARELDFNQTNNEAKASFTAVAIAKSAEVLPEAGEVLGETAYSCEPAPATVLTNWLGHIISISGSLTPWYIDPVSRQPYCLADSQTAYGALEKYGLGITNADLSRIPVGPGEINTVEPAEADVNLVNRLKGRILLQVESYGEAWYVNPADGRRYYLADGQAALTHLSSWRVVVEQ
;
A
#
# COMPACT_ATOMS: atom_id res chain seq x y z
N SER A 1 34.96 -36.92 -31.87
CA SER A 1 34.62 -36.17 -30.65
C SER A 1 33.77 -34.94 -31.01
N PRO A 2 33.06 -34.30 -30.06
CA PRO A 2 32.33 -33.05 -30.34
C PRO A 2 33.23 -31.96 -30.97
N GLN A 3 34.50 -31.91 -30.57
CA GLN A 3 35.52 -31.02 -31.13
C GLN A 3 35.82 -31.35 -32.60
N GLU A 4 36.04 -32.63 -32.93
CA GLU A 4 36.27 -33.07 -34.31
C GLU A 4 35.07 -32.77 -35.21
N PHE A 5 33.85 -32.95 -34.70
CA PHE A 5 32.64 -32.60 -35.43
C PHE A 5 32.54 -31.10 -35.72
N LEU A 6 32.82 -30.23 -34.72
CA LEU A 6 32.82 -28.78 -34.91
C LEU A 6 33.83 -28.33 -35.98
N LEU A 7 35.01 -28.95 -36.03
CA LEU A 7 36.01 -28.64 -37.06
C LEU A 7 35.52 -28.97 -38.48
N THR A 8 34.61 -29.94 -38.66
CA THR A 8 34.01 -30.22 -39.98
C THR A 8 33.09 -29.11 -40.49
N LEU A 9 32.66 -28.21 -39.60
CA LEU A 9 31.78 -27.09 -39.92
C LEU A 9 32.54 -25.78 -40.16
N GLN A 10 33.87 -25.78 -40.03
CA GLN A 10 34.69 -24.61 -40.29
C GLN A 10 34.80 -24.36 -41.79
N THR A 11 34.54 -23.12 -42.21
CA THR A 11 34.72 -22.68 -43.59
C THR A 11 36.17 -22.21 -43.82
N SER A 12 36.53 -21.97 -45.08
CA SER A 12 37.88 -21.53 -45.46
C SER A 12 38.28 -20.16 -44.90
N ASP A 13 37.33 -19.33 -44.48
CA ASP A 13 37.61 -18.01 -43.88
C ASP A 13 37.74 -18.05 -42.34
N GLY A 14 37.62 -19.25 -41.75
CA GLY A 14 37.73 -19.48 -40.32
C GLY A 14 36.41 -19.38 -39.54
N SER A 15 35.31 -18.98 -40.19
CA SER A 15 33.96 -19.00 -39.61
C SER A 15 33.37 -20.41 -39.51
N PHE A 16 32.35 -20.59 -38.67
CA PHE A 16 31.67 -21.88 -38.51
C PHE A 16 30.22 -21.82 -38.99
N LYS A 17 29.81 -22.86 -39.72
CA LYS A 17 28.44 -23.07 -40.19
C LYS A 17 27.51 -23.48 -39.04
N TRP A 18 26.22 -23.19 -39.18
CA TRP A 18 25.20 -23.66 -38.23
C TRP A 18 24.85 -25.14 -38.45
N GLN A 19 24.78 -25.57 -39.71
CA GLN A 19 24.65 -26.97 -40.12
C GLN A 19 25.55 -27.27 -41.33
N ALA A 20 25.88 -28.53 -41.57
CA ALA A 20 26.79 -28.92 -42.67
C ALA A 20 26.31 -28.43 -44.05
N ALA A 21 24.98 -28.33 -44.23
CA ALA A 21 24.35 -27.89 -45.47
C ALA A 21 24.34 -26.37 -45.69
N ASP A 22 24.71 -25.55 -44.69
CA ASP A 22 24.69 -24.09 -44.84
C ASP A 22 25.86 -23.60 -45.73
N PRO A 23 25.61 -22.67 -46.66
CA PRO A 23 26.65 -22.14 -47.53
C PRO A 23 27.45 -21.00 -46.88
N ALA A 24 26.92 -20.32 -45.85
CA ALA A 24 27.53 -19.16 -45.20
C ALA A 24 27.84 -19.42 -43.71
N GLY A 25 28.98 -18.92 -43.24
CA GLY A 25 29.32 -18.95 -41.81
C GLY A 25 28.43 -18.02 -40.99
N SER A 26 28.16 -18.40 -39.73
CA SER A 26 27.40 -17.57 -38.78
C SER A 26 28.34 -16.97 -37.73
N ALA A 27 28.28 -15.66 -37.53
CA ALA A 27 29.08 -14.98 -36.50
C ALA A 27 28.79 -15.52 -35.09
N GLY A 28 27.52 -15.83 -34.80
CA GLY A 28 27.12 -16.45 -33.54
C GLY A 28 27.70 -17.85 -33.36
N MET A 29 27.61 -18.70 -34.38
CA MET A 29 28.20 -20.05 -34.32
C MET A 29 29.71 -20.05 -34.24
N THR A 30 30.34 -19.08 -34.90
CA THR A 30 31.79 -18.87 -34.81
C THR A 30 32.20 -18.51 -33.38
N ALA A 31 31.47 -17.62 -32.71
CA ALA A 31 31.72 -17.28 -31.31
C ALA A 31 31.56 -18.50 -30.38
N TYR A 32 30.50 -19.31 -30.55
CA TYR A 32 30.30 -20.52 -29.77
C TYR A 32 31.36 -21.60 -30.03
N ALA A 33 31.74 -21.83 -31.30
CA ALA A 33 32.75 -22.81 -31.67
C ALA A 33 34.14 -22.45 -31.13
N VAL A 34 34.51 -21.16 -31.17
CA VAL A 34 35.78 -20.67 -30.59
C VAL A 34 35.82 -20.89 -29.08
N VAL A 35 34.73 -20.60 -28.36
CA VAL A 35 34.65 -20.86 -26.91
C VAL A 35 34.77 -22.35 -26.61
N ALA A 36 34.03 -23.20 -27.33
CA ALA A 36 34.06 -24.65 -27.13
C ALA A 36 35.43 -25.28 -27.46
N LEU A 37 36.09 -24.84 -28.54
CA LEU A 37 37.44 -25.29 -28.91
C LEU A 37 38.52 -24.76 -27.96
N SER A 38 38.28 -23.64 -27.27
CA SER A 38 39.17 -23.13 -26.21
C SER A 38 39.07 -23.91 -24.88
N GLY A 39 38.28 -24.99 -24.86
CA GLY A 39 38.08 -25.83 -23.67
C GLY A 39 37.19 -25.17 -22.60
N LYS A 40 36.52 -24.06 -22.93
CA LYS A 40 35.56 -23.39 -22.06
C LYS A 40 34.15 -23.79 -22.49
N SER A 41 33.32 -24.25 -21.57
CA SER A 41 31.89 -24.49 -21.81
C SER A 41 31.07 -23.51 -20.98
N TYR A 42 30.02 -22.94 -21.59
CA TYR A 42 28.92 -22.36 -20.83
C TYR A 42 28.02 -23.51 -20.33
N PRO A 43 27.46 -23.44 -19.12
CA PRO A 43 26.52 -24.44 -18.65
C PRO A 43 25.26 -24.41 -19.54
N VAL A 44 25.07 -25.44 -20.37
CA VAL A 44 23.83 -25.65 -21.13
C VAL A 44 22.95 -26.59 -20.32
N LYS A 45 21.79 -26.09 -19.86
CA LYS A 45 20.74 -26.94 -19.29
C LYS A 45 20.10 -27.71 -20.45
N ILE A 46 20.33 -29.02 -20.53
CA ILE A 46 19.71 -29.88 -21.55
C ILE A 46 18.25 -30.11 -21.15
N GLY A 47 17.32 -29.44 -21.84
CA GLY A 47 15.90 -29.78 -21.87
C GLY A 47 15.58 -30.67 -23.08
N ASN A 48 14.46 -31.40 -23.04
CA ASN A 48 14.01 -32.22 -24.16
C ASN A 48 13.71 -31.33 -25.39
N TYR A 49 14.52 -31.47 -26.44
CA TYR A 49 14.23 -30.87 -27.74
C TYR A 49 13.05 -31.59 -28.40
N LEU A 50 11.88 -30.94 -28.43
CA LEU A 50 10.82 -31.27 -29.38
C LEU A 50 10.93 -30.31 -30.57
N GLY A 51 11.50 -30.78 -31.68
CA GLY A 51 11.51 -30.00 -32.92
C GLY A 51 12.55 -30.45 -33.94
N GLY A 52 12.28 -31.57 -34.61
CA GLY A 52 13.08 -32.05 -35.74
C GLY A 52 12.19 -32.77 -36.74
N ASN A 53 11.32 -32.02 -37.44
CA ASN A 53 10.76 -32.40 -38.74
C ASN A 53 10.10 -31.17 -39.41
N GLY A 54 10.90 -30.39 -40.15
CA GLY A 54 10.42 -29.57 -41.28
C GLY A 54 9.65 -28.27 -40.99
N SER A 55 9.33 -27.96 -39.75
CA SER A 55 8.84 -26.62 -39.35
C SER A 55 10.01 -25.89 -38.69
N GLY A 56 10.21 -24.60 -38.95
CA GLY A 56 11.32 -23.80 -38.37
C GLY A 56 11.38 -23.85 -36.82
N PRO A 57 12.33 -23.13 -36.19
CA PRO A 57 12.44 -23.12 -34.73
C PRO A 57 11.06 -22.84 -34.11
N THR A 58 10.60 -23.74 -33.24
CA THR A 58 9.35 -23.54 -32.50
C THR A 58 9.49 -22.22 -31.74
N PRO A 59 8.63 -21.22 -31.96
CA PRO A 59 8.70 -19.97 -31.23
C PRO A 59 8.42 -20.25 -29.74
N LEU A 60 9.38 -19.88 -28.88
CA LEU A 60 9.31 -20.10 -27.43
C LEU A 60 9.29 -18.75 -26.71
N ALA A 61 8.19 -18.49 -26.01
CA ALA A 61 8.11 -17.45 -25.00
C ALA A 61 8.38 -18.07 -23.61
N ASP A 62 8.69 -17.23 -22.63
CA ASP A 62 8.75 -17.61 -21.21
C ASP A 62 8.14 -16.46 -20.44
N LEU A 63 6.85 -16.55 -20.16
CA LEU A 63 6.12 -15.51 -19.44
C LEU A 63 6.25 -15.75 -17.94
N ALA A 64 6.53 -14.69 -17.19
CA ALA A 64 6.48 -14.74 -15.74
C ALA A 64 5.57 -13.64 -15.22
N ILE A 65 4.65 -14.01 -14.33
CA ILE A 65 3.78 -13.07 -13.64
C ILE A 65 4.09 -13.10 -12.14
N LYS A 66 4.04 -11.94 -11.49
CA LYS A 66 4.21 -11.82 -10.03
C LYS A 66 3.53 -10.59 -9.47
N PHE A 67 3.21 -10.61 -8.19
CA PHE A 67 2.81 -9.42 -7.44
C PHE A 67 4.06 -8.75 -6.84
N THR A 68 4.06 -7.41 -6.73
CA THR A 68 5.14 -6.68 -6.03
C THR A 68 5.09 -6.91 -4.52
N ASN A 69 3.89 -7.17 -3.99
CA ASN A 69 3.61 -7.43 -2.59
C ASN A 69 2.85 -8.76 -2.51
N GLU A 70 3.33 -9.70 -1.71
CA GLU A 70 2.69 -11.01 -1.50
C GLU A 70 1.53 -10.96 -0.49
N SER A 71 1.38 -9.83 0.20
CA SER A 71 0.26 -9.55 1.10
C SER A 71 -0.13 -8.07 1.05
N ILE A 72 -1.44 -7.80 1.13
CA ILE A 72 -1.99 -6.45 1.31
C ILE A 72 -3.02 -6.45 2.46
N ILE A 73 -3.09 -5.33 3.17
CA ILE A 73 -4.10 -5.08 4.21
C ILE A 73 -4.98 -3.92 3.73
N ILE A 74 -6.29 -4.08 3.85
CA ILE A 74 -7.29 -3.08 3.48
C ILE A 74 -8.16 -2.84 4.71
N ASN A 75 -8.31 -1.61 5.18
CA ASN A 75 -9.34 -1.34 6.20
C ASN A 75 -10.70 -1.24 5.51
N GLU A 76 -11.75 -1.71 6.19
CA GLU A 76 -13.12 -1.64 5.66
C GLU A 76 -13.50 -0.22 5.22
N GLY A 77 -13.88 -0.05 3.95
CA GLY A 77 -14.21 1.25 3.37
C GLY A 77 -13.01 2.05 2.83
N GLU A 78 -11.79 1.55 3.01
CA GLU A 78 -10.57 2.14 2.42
C GLU A 78 -10.14 1.43 1.13
N GLN A 79 -9.14 2.01 0.46
CA GLN A 79 -8.53 1.48 -0.76
C GLN A 79 -7.06 1.14 -0.51
N ALA A 80 -6.59 0.06 -1.13
CA ALA A 80 -5.18 -0.31 -1.14
C ALA A 80 -4.66 -0.53 -2.55
N GLY A 81 -3.39 -0.21 -2.77
CA GLY A 81 -2.68 -0.45 -4.03
C GLY A 81 -2.05 -1.84 -4.09
N LEU A 82 -2.16 -2.51 -5.24
CA LEU A 82 -1.44 -3.74 -5.54
C LEU A 82 -0.90 -3.68 -6.97
N THR A 83 0.35 -4.06 -7.18
CA THR A 83 0.96 -4.05 -8.53
C THR A 83 1.22 -5.47 -9.02
N VAL A 84 0.76 -5.76 -10.24
CA VAL A 84 1.05 -6.99 -10.97
C VAL A 84 2.11 -6.71 -12.00
N LYS A 85 3.18 -7.51 -12.02
CA LYS A 85 4.28 -7.42 -12.99
C LYS A 85 4.28 -8.64 -13.88
N LEU A 86 4.24 -8.40 -15.19
CA LEU A 86 4.36 -9.41 -16.24
C LEU A 86 5.65 -9.18 -17.02
N ILE A 87 6.42 -10.23 -17.27
CA ILE A 87 7.67 -10.19 -18.04
C ILE A 87 7.72 -11.36 -19.02
N ASN A 88 8.31 -11.15 -20.19
CA ASN A 88 8.68 -12.24 -21.10
C ASN A 88 10.21 -12.48 -21.00
N ASN A 89 10.64 -13.48 -20.24
CA ASN A 89 12.04 -13.90 -20.15
C ASN A 89 12.51 -14.73 -21.36
N GLY A 90 11.60 -15.04 -22.28
CA GLY A 90 11.85 -15.90 -23.41
C GLY A 90 12.57 -15.18 -24.57
N PRO A 91 13.27 -15.94 -25.43
CA PRO A 91 13.98 -15.36 -26.57
C PRO A 91 13.04 -14.90 -27.69
N THR A 92 11.76 -15.29 -27.66
CA THR A 92 10.76 -14.94 -28.69
C THR A 92 9.75 -13.94 -28.14
N MET A 93 9.30 -13.01 -28.97
CA MET A 93 8.16 -12.14 -28.68
C MET A 93 6.89 -12.98 -28.47
N ALA A 94 6.17 -12.75 -27.37
CA ALA A 94 4.89 -13.38 -27.10
C ALA A 94 3.76 -12.59 -27.78
N GLN A 95 2.78 -13.26 -28.37
CA GLN A 95 1.63 -12.67 -29.05
C GLN A 95 0.33 -13.11 -28.39
N ASN A 96 -0.70 -12.27 -28.49
CA ASN A 96 -2.01 -12.50 -27.87
C ASN A 96 -1.88 -12.88 -26.40
N VAL A 97 -1.07 -12.12 -25.66
CA VAL A 97 -0.84 -12.39 -24.24
C VAL A 97 -2.11 -12.03 -23.48
N VAL A 98 -2.54 -12.93 -22.60
CA VAL A 98 -3.71 -12.75 -21.73
C VAL A 98 -3.31 -13.13 -20.32
N ALA A 99 -3.39 -12.16 -19.40
CA ALA A 99 -3.29 -12.39 -17.96
C ALA A 99 -4.67 -12.22 -17.33
N GLU A 100 -5.19 -13.28 -16.72
CA GLU A 100 -6.50 -13.31 -16.05
C GLU A 100 -6.29 -13.20 -14.53
N LEU A 101 -7.00 -12.25 -13.91
CA LEU A 101 -6.98 -12.04 -12.47
C LEU A 101 -8.24 -12.63 -11.85
N THR A 102 -8.07 -13.42 -10.80
CA THR A 102 -9.18 -13.90 -9.96
C THR A 102 -9.18 -13.13 -8.65
N LEU A 103 -10.27 -12.41 -8.41
CA LEU A 103 -10.50 -11.71 -7.14
C LEU A 103 -11.48 -12.54 -6.28
N PRO A 104 -11.21 -12.68 -4.98
CA PRO A 104 -12.09 -13.34 -4.04
C PRO A 104 -13.40 -12.56 -3.85
N GLU A 105 -14.47 -13.25 -3.51
CA GLU A 105 -15.78 -12.64 -3.32
C GLU A 105 -15.74 -11.57 -2.21
N GLY A 106 -16.29 -10.39 -2.51
CA GLY A 106 -16.30 -9.24 -1.59
C GLY A 106 -15.09 -8.31 -1.71
N LEU A 107 -14.06 -8.68 -2.47
CA LEU A 107 -12.99 -7.76 -2.86
C LEU A 107 -13.35 -7.08 -4.19
N GLU A 108 -13.38 -5.75 -4.18
CA GLU A 108 -13.75 -4.95 -5.35
C GLU A 108 -12.51 -4.31 -6.00
N LEU A 109 -12.45 -4.39 -7.32
CA LEU A 109 -11.48 -3.66 -8.12
C LEU A 109 -12.05 -2.28 -8.46
N VAL A 110 -11.49 -1.23 -7.88
CA VAL A 110 -11.89 0.16 -8.10
C VAL A 110 -11.28 0.69 -9.39
N GLN A 111 -9.97 0.48 -9.56
CA GLN A 111 -9.21 1.01 -10.69
C GLN A 111 -8.10 0.05 -11.09
N ALA A 112 -7.82 -0.02 -12.39
CA ALA A 112 -6.69 -0.76 -12.94
C ALA A 112 -5.99 0.09 -14.01
N THR A 113 -4.70 0.38 -13.81
CA THR A 113 -3.91 1.26 -14.68
C THR A 113 -2.69 0.49 -15.22
N PRO A 114 -2.77 -0.03 -16.46
CA PRO A 114 -1.64 -0.68 -17.12
C PRO A 114 -0.60 0.33 -17.61
N THR A 115 0.67 -0.04 -17.54
CA THR A 115 1.78 0.69 -18.19
C THR A 115 1.91 0.35 -19.68
N ASP A 116 1.42 -0.83 -20.08
CA ASP A 116 1.29 -1.31 -21.46
C ASP A 116 0.16 -2.34 -21.54
N GLY A 117 -0.35 -2.63 -22.74
CA GLY A 117 -1.53 -3.48 -22.94
C GLY A 117 -2.84 -2.81 -22.54
N VAL A 118 -3.92 -3.59 -22.53
CA VAL A 118 -5.29 -3.11 -22.26
C VAL A 118 -5.96 -4.00 -21.22
N PHE A 119 -6.50 -3.41 -20.16
CA PHE A 119 -7.20 -4.12 -19.10
C PHE A 119 -8.73 -3.99 -19.26
N ASP A 120 -9.44 -5.12 -19.26
CA ASP A 120 -10.90 -5.21 -19.25
C ASP A 120 -11.39 -5.59 -17.85
N GLN A 121 -11.89 -4.59 -17.12
CA GLN A 121 -12.35 -4.73 -15.73
C GLN A 121 -13.60 -5.61 -15.59
N ASN A 122 -14.41 -5.77 -16.64
CA ASN A 122 -15.58 -6.64 -16.58
C ASN A 122 -15.20 -8.13 -16.63
N LYS A 123 -14.01 -8.43 -17.17
CA LYS A 123 -13.48 -9.79 -17.29
C LYS A 123 -12.29 -10.06 -16.38
N ASN A 124 -11.82 -9.04 -15.65
CA ASN A 124 -10.56 -9.05 -14.92
C ASN A 124 -9.39 -9.58 -15.78
N SER A 125 -9.33 -9.13 -17.04
CA SER A 125 -8.39 -9.65 -18.05
C SER A 125 -7.49 -8.56 -18.60
N TRP A 126 -6.18 -8.77 -18.53
CA TRP A 126 -5.16 -7.90 -19.08
C TRP A 126 -4.61 -8.50 -20.38
N THR A 127 -4.73 -7.77 -21.48
CA THR A 127 -4.41 -8.29 -22.82
C THR A 127 -3.35 -7.48 -23.54
N PHE A 128 -2.53 -8.17 -24.32
CA PHE A 128 -1.51 -7.56 -25.18
C PHE A 128 -1.58 -8.18 -26.57
N ILE A 129 -1.50 -7.34 -27.60
CA ILE A 129 -1.27 -7.82 -28.97
C ILE A 129 0.09 -8.53 -29.04
N ARG A 130 1.09 -7.97 -28.35
CA ARG A 130 2.44 -8.53 -28.24
C ARG A 130 3.16 -8.06 -26.97
N LEU A 131 4.07 -8.88 -26.47
CA LEU A 131 5.06 -8.56 -25.45
C LEU A 131 6.44 -8.98 -25.96
N ASN A 132 7.31 -8.01 -26.23
CA ASN A 132 8.64 -8.24 -26.81
C ASN A 132 9.51 -9.13 -25.88
N ASN A 133 10.51 -9.78 -26.47
CA ASN A 133 11.49 -10.56 -25.71
C ASN A 133 12.19 -9.66 -24.67
N PHE A 134 12.31 -10.16 -23.44
CA PHE A 134 12.86 -9.47 -22.27
C PHE A 134 12.13 -8.18 -21.85
N ALA A 135 10.95 -7.89 -22.43
CA ALA A 135 10.14 -6.76 -22.02
C ALA A 135 9.27 -7.11 -20.81
N ALA A 136 8.99 -6.10 -19.99
CA ALA A 136 8.10 -6.19 -18.85
C ALA A 136 7.05 -5.08 -18.89
N ALA A 137 5.88 -5.39 -18.36
CA ALA A 137 4.79 -4.46 -18.13
C ALA A 137 4.28 -4.60 -16.70
N GLU A 138 3.72 -3.52 -16.17
CA GLU A 138 3.12 -3.45 -14.85
C GLU A 138 1.66 -2.99 -14.93
N LEU A 139 0.81 -3.56 -14.07
CA LEU A 139 -0.60 -3.23 -13.90
C LEU A 139 -0.82 -2.80 -12.44
N ASN A 140 -1.17 -1.53 -12.25
CA ASN A 140 -1.44 -0.96 -10.93
C ASN A 140 -2.92 -1.08 -10.61
N LEU A 141 -3.27 -1.83 -9.57
CA LEU A 141 -4.62 -2.07 -9.10
C LEU A 141 -4.91 -1.20 -7.86
N VAL A 142 -6.12 -0.69 -7.78
CA VAL A 142 -6.70 -0.08 -6.57
C VAL A 142 -7.87 -0.95 -6.14
N LEU A 143 -7.77 -1.54 -4.97
CA LEU A 143 -8.71 -2.53 -4.43
C LEU A 143 -9.40 -1.97 -3.19
N SER A 144 -10.68 -2.31 -3.00
CA SER A 144 -11.44 -1.96 -1.79
C SER A 144 -12.25 -3.14 -1.28
N SER A 145 -12.56 -3.13 0.01
CA SER A 145 -13.53 -4.04 0.61
C SER A 145 -14.40 -3.29 1.61
N VAL A 146 -15.69 -3.59 1.61
CA VAL A 146 -16.68 -3.04 2.56
C VAL A 146 -17.03 -4.03 3.68
N LYS A 147 -16.28 -5.12 3.81
CA LYS A 147 -16.43 -6.11 4.89
C LYS A 147 -15.07 -6.65 5.33
N ALA A 148 -14.98 -7.09 6.58
CA ALA A 148 -13.87 -7.93 7.01
C ALA A 148 -13.91 -9.29 6.30
N ILE A 149 -12.90 -9.54 5.46
CA ILE A 149 -12.74 -10.77 4.69
C ILE A 149 -11.25 -11.02 4.47
N SER A 150 -10.87 -12.26 4.22
CA SER A 150 -9.52 -12.60 3.79
C SER A 150 -9.59 -13.63 2.68
N GLY A 151 -8.52 -13.73 1.90
CA GLY A 151 -8.43 -14.70 0.82
C GLY A 151 -7.21 -14.47 -0.05
N GLU A 152 -7.30 -14.95 -1.28
CA GLU A 152 -6.18 -14.98 -2.21
C GLU A 152 -6.59 -14.34 -3.54
N ILE A 153 -5.73 -13.45 -4.02
CA ILE A 153 -5.78 -12.90 -5.37
C ILE A 153 -4.82 -13.75 -6.20
N SER A 154 -5.29 -14.28 -7.33
CA SER A 154 -4.43 -15.00 -8.26
C SER A 154 -4.39 -14.32 -9.62
N ALA A 155 -3.28 -14.49 -10.33
CA ALA A 155 -3.12 -14.06 -11.71
C ALA A 155 -2.48 -15.19 -12.51
N VAL A 156 -3.08 -15.55 -13.64
CA VAL A 156 -2.58 -16.59 -14.56
C VAL A 156 -2.35 -15.97 -15.91
N VAL A 157 -1.18 -16.23 -16.52
CA VAL A 157 -0.83 -15.70 -17.84
C VAL A 157 -0.64 -16.78 -18.89
N SER A 158 -1.09 -16.48 -20.11
CA SER A 158 -0.89 -17.32 -21.29
C SER A 158 -0.61 -16.47 -22.53
N ALA A 159 -0.08 -17.10 -23.57
CA ALA A 159 0.12 -16.51 -24.89
C ALA A 159 -0.04 -17.56 -25.98
N ARG A 160 0.09 -17.13 -27.24
CA ARG A 160 0.04 -18.03 -28.40
C ARG A 160 1.25 -18.97 -28.48
N GLU A 161 2.43 -18.45 -28.18
CA GLU A 161 3.69 -19.20 -28.22
C GLU A 161 3.75 -20.22 -27.07
N LEU A 162 4.53 -21.29 -27.28
CA LEU A 162 4.70 -22.31 -26.25
C LEU A 162 5.60 -21.77 -25.13
N ASP A 163 5.16 -21.98 -23.89
CA ASP A 163 5.92 -21.74 -22.68
C ASP A 163 6.26 -23.06 -21.99
N PHE A 164 7.55 -23.37 -21.87
CA PHE A 164 8.03 -24.59 -21.23
C PHE A 164 8.13 -24.47 -19.71
N ASN A 165 8.30 -23.25 -19.19
CA ASN A 165 8.34 -23.03 -17.77
C ASN A 165 6.94 -22.60 -17.34
N GLN A 166 6.11 -23.54 -16.91
CA GLN A 166 4.74 -23.18 -16.50
C GLN A 166 4.66 -22.75 -15.03
N THR A 167 5.75 -22.89 -14.26
CA THR A 167 5.74 -22.65 -12.81
C THR A 167 5.74 -21.18 -12.43
N ASN A 168 6.05 -20.28 -13.38
CA ASN A 168 6.04 -18.83 -13.24
C ASN A 168 4.86 -18.17 -13.96
N ASN A 169 3.94 -18.96 -14.52
CA ASN A 169 2.78 -18.45 -15.26
C ASN A 169 1.57 -18.21 -14.34
N GLU A 170 1.74 -18.47 -13.05
CA GLU A 170 0.75 -18.19 -12.01
C GLU A 170 1.42 -17.44 -10.85
N ALA A 171 0.73 -16.43 -10.34
CA ALA A 171 1.10 -15.68 -9.14
C ALA A 171 -0.08 -15.64 -8.17
N LYS A 172 0.25 -15.56 -6.88
CA LYS A 172 -0.71 -15.45 -5.79
C LYS A 172 -0.29 -14.35 -4.82
N ALA A 173 -1.26 -13.62 -4.29
CA ALA A 173 -1.07 -12.68 -3.20
C ALA A 173 -2.21 -12.85 -2.20
N SER A 174 -1.86 -12.85 -0.91
CA SER A 174 -2.85 -12.84 0.16
C SER A 174 -3.43 -11.43 0.33
N PHE A 175 -4.69 -11.35 0.72
CA PHE A 175 -5.28 -10.09 1.14
C PHE A 175 -6.07 -10.30 2.43
N THR A 176 -6.03 -9.28 3.28
CA THR A 176 -6.83 -9.22 4.50
C THR A 176 -7.53 -7.87 4.53
N ALA A 177 -8.85 -7.88 4.36
CA ALA A 177 -9.70 -6.76 4.72
C ALA A 177 -10.03 -6.85 6.21
N VAL A 178 -9.62 -5.85 6.98
CA VAL A 178 -9.87 -5.79 8.41
C VAL A 178 -11.10 -4.91 8.61
N ALA A 179 -12.07 -5.38 9.41
CA ALA A 179 -13.14 -4.50 9.85
C ALA A 179 -12.48 -3.30 10.52
N ILE A 180 -12.94 -2.09 10.20
CA ILE A 180 -12.77 -1.03 11.18
C ILE A 180 -13.47 -1.56 12.42
N ALA A 181 -12.73 -1.75 13.51
CA ALA A 181 -13.35 -2.08 14.76
C ALA A 181 -14.35 -0.96 15.05
N LYS A 182 -15.64 -1.20 14.79
CA LYS A 182 -16.67 -0.53 15.57
C LYS A 182 -16.25 -0.83 16.98
N SER A 183 -15.92 0.23 17.73
CA SER A 183 -15.71 0.12 19.17
C SER A 183 -16.91 -0.67 19.68
N ALA A 184 -16.70 -1.95 19.93
CA ALA A 184 -17.67 -2.77 20.57
C ALA A 184 -17.75 -2.12 21.94
N GLU A 185 -18.92 -1.60 22.27
CA GLU A 185 -19.23 -1.10 23.59
C GLU A 185 -19.10 -2.30 24.55
N VAL A 186 -17.88 -2.54 25.01
CA VAL A 186 -17.65 -3.39 26.16
C VAL A 186 -18.09 -2.54 27.33
N LEU A 187 -19.34 -2.72 27.76
CA LEU A 187 -19.69 -2.37 29.13
C LEU A 187 -18.75 -3.20 30.01
N PRO A 188 -17.81 -2.60 30.74
CA PRO A 188 -16.95 -3.39 31.60
C PRO A 188 -17.81 -3.97 32.72
N GLU A 189 -17.91 -5.30 32.77
CA GLU A 189 -18.06 -5.94 34.07
C GLU A 189 -16.83 -5.57 34.90
N ALA A 190 -17.07 -5.24 36.15
CA ALA A 190 -16.09 -4.64 37.03
C ALA A 190 -14.82 -5.51 37.16
N GLY A 191 -13.69 -4.94 36.72
CA GLY A 191 -12.37 -5.22 37.26
C GLY A 191 -11.60 -6.39 36.64
N GLU A 192 -10.78 -6.10 35.64
CA GLU A 192 -9.38 -6.53 35.62
C GLU A 192 -8.60 -5.70 34.59
N VAL A 193 -7.43 -5.17 34.99
CA VAL A 193 -6.56 -4.33 34.17
C VAL A 193 -5.39 -5.21 33.71
N LEU A 194 -5.22 -5.38 32.39
CA LEU A 194 -4.02 -6.02 31.83
C LEU A 194 -3.20 -4.96 31.07
N GLY A 195 -2.11 -4.53 31.69
CA GLY A 195 -1.09 -3.68 31.08
C GLY A 195 -0.54 -2.61 32.03
N GLU A 196 0.41 -2.99 32.89
CA GLU A 196 1.23 -2.02 33.63
C GLU A 196 2.21 -1.30 32.68
N THR A 197 1.92 -0.03 32.41
CA THR A 197 2.93 1.02 32.55
C THR A 197 2.29 2.13 33.38
N ALA A 198 2.66 2.18 34.65
CA ALA A 198 2.23 3.23 35.56
C ALA A 198 2.83 4.58 35.12
N TYR A 199 2.10 5.32 34.29
CA TYR A 199 2.35 6.75 34.13
C TYR A 199 1.69 7.47 35.29
N SER A 200 2.50 7.72 36.32
CA SER A 200 2.13 8.58 37.45
C SER A 200 1.99 10.02 36.92
N CYS A 201 0.79 10.39 36.49
CA CYS A 201 0.44 11.79 36.44
C CYS A 201 0.43 12.30 37.88
N GLU A 202 1.15 13.38 38.16
CA GLU A 202 0.99 14.12 39.43
C GLU A 202 -0.52 14.33 39.70
N PRO A 203 -0.97 14.36 40.97
CA PRO A 203 -2.39 14.51 41.24
C PRO A 203 -2.94 15.75 40.54
N ALA A 204 -4.01 15.55 39.78
CA ALA A 204 -4.63 16.60 39.01
C ALA A 204 -5.02 17.79 39.91
N PRO A 205 -4.93 19.04 39.43
CA PRO A 205 -5.26 20.20 40.24
C PRO A 205 -6.77 20.23 40.48
N ALA A 206 -7.22 19.76 41.65
CA ALA A 206 -8.64 19.65 41.98
C ALA A 206 -9.38 21.01 41.97
N THR A 207 -8.66 22.12 42.14
CA THR A 207 -9.20 23.47 42.34
C THR A 207 -9.31 24.32 41.07
N VAL A 208 -8.60 23.98 39.98
CA VAL A 208 -8.38 24.92 38.86
C VAL A 208 -9.33 24.66 37.66
N LEU A 209 -10.36 23.84 37.77
CA LEU A 209 -10.92 23.18 36.58
C LEU A 209 -12.13 23.86 35.94
N THR A 210 -12.91 24.67 36.67
CA THR A 210 -14.21 25.14 36.16
C THR A 210 -14.13 26.26 35.12
N ASN A 211 -13.07 27.08 35.16
CA ASN A 211 -12.89 28.21 34.23
C ASN A 211 -12.10 27.85 32.96
N TRP A 212 -11.54 26.63 32.92
CA TRP A 212 -10.63 26.20 31.85
C TRP A 212 -11.19 25.03 31.05
N LEU A 213 -12.52 24.83 31.07
CA LEU A 213 -13.18 23.78 30.29
C LEU A 213 -12.80 23.89 28.81
N GLY A 214 -12.27 22.79 28.27
CA GLY A 214 -11.83 22.67 26.90
C GLY A 214 -10.44 23.21 26.61
N HIS A 215 -9.79 23.87 27.57
CA HIS A 215 -8.43 24.37 27.43
C HIS A 215 -7.38 23.30 27.77
N ILE A 216 -6.18 23.53 27.23
CA ILE A 216 -4.96 22.86 27.68
C ILE A 216 -4.29 23.75 28.72
N ILE A 217 -4.05 23.23 29.92
CA ILE A 217 -3.40 23.96 31.02
C ILE A 217 -2.13 23.27 31.48
N SER A 218 -1.18 24.02 32.02
CA SER A 218 -0.05 23.50 32.77
C SER A 218 0.05 24.24 34.10
N ILE A 219 0.39 23.55 35.17
CA ILE A 219 0.57 24.18 36.48
C ILE A 219 1.95 24.84 36.54
N SER A 220 2.05 26.04 37.12
CA SER A 220 3.34 26.69 37.37
C SER A 220 4.30 25.76 38.13
N GLY A 221 5.46 25.48 37.54
CA GLY A 221 6.44 24.51 38.07
C GLY A 221 6.32 23.08 37.52
N SER A 222 5.25 22.76 36.78
CA SER A 222 5.07 21.49 36.06
C SER A 222 5.14 21.71 34.55
N LEU A 223 5.81 20.80 33.85
CA LEU A 223 5.86 20.81 32.38
C LEU A 223 4.72 20.02 31.74
N THR A 224 3.93 19.30 32.54
CA THR A 224 2.88 18.40 32.07
C THR A 224 1.61 19.18 31.70
N PRO A 225 1.16 19.11 30.43
CA PRO A 225 -0.11 19.68 30.02
C PRO A 225 -1.29 18.79 30.42
N TRP A 226 -2.43 19.42 30.65
CA TRP A 226 -3.69 18.80 31.01
C TRP A 226 -4.80 19.30 30.09
N TYR A 227 -5.54 18.41 29.47
CA TYR A 227 -6.79 18.72 28.78
C TYR A 227 -7.95 18.68 29.77
N ILE A 228 -8.73 19.75 29.87
CA ILE A 228 -9.91 19.78 30.73
C ILE A 228 -11.15 19.47 29.90
N ASP A 229 -11.73 18.29 30.02
CA ASP A 229 -12.86 17.92 29.16
C ASP A 229 -14.12 18.77 29.46
N PRO A 230 -14.73 19.44 28.47
CA PRO A 230 -15.92 20.27 28.69
C PRO A 230 -17.14 19.53 29.21
N VAL A 231 -17.23 18.21 28.98
CA VAL A 231 -18.42 17.40 29.30
C VAL A 231 -18.31 16.78 30.69
N SER A 232 -17.30 15.96 30.91
CA SER A 232 -17.04 15.27 32.18
C SER A 232 -16.45 16.19 33.26
N ARG A 233 -15.90 17.35 32.85
CA ARG A 233 -15.18 18.30 33.72
C ARG A 233 -13.97 17.68 34.42
N GLN A 234 -13.48 16.56 33.89
CA GLN A 234 -12.32 15.88 34.42
C GLN A 234 -11.06 16.31 33.66
N PRO A 235 -9.95 16.57 34.38
CA PRO A 235 -8.66 16.78 33.75
C PRO A 235 -8.13 15.45 33.21
N TYR A 236 -7.51 15.52 32.05
CA TYR A 236 -6.83 14.41 31.42
C TYR A 236 -5.39 14.79 31.11
N CYS A 237 -4.48 13.94 31.54
CA CYS A 237 -3.05 14.14 31.46
C CYS A 237 -2.56 13.96 30.01
N LEU A 238 -1.76 14.90 29.49
CA LEU A 238 -1.14 14.85 28.17
C LEU A 238 0.38 14.80 28.31
N ALA A 239 0.90 13.84 29.08
CA ALA A 239 2.32 13.77 29.43
C ALA A 239 3.22 13.38 28.24
N ASP A 240 2.68 12.61 27.30
CA ASP A 240 3.39 12.05 26.15
C ASP A 240 2.42 11.81 24.97
N SER A 241 2.96 11.28 23.87
CA SER A 241 2.16 11.00 22.67
C SER A 241 1.11 9.92 22.89
N GLN A 242 1.37 8.95 23.78
CA GLN A 242 0.44 7.86 24.07
C GLN A 242 -0.78 8.33 24.87
N THR A 243 -0.55 9.15 25.89
CA THR A 243 -1.62 9.80 26.65
C THR A 243 -2.36 10.81 25.78
N ALA A 244 -1.67 11.60 24.95
CA ALA A 244 -2.32 12.48 23.99
C ALA A 244 -3.24 11.71 23.02
N TYR A 245 -2.78 10.58 22.49
CA TYR A 245 -3.60 9.69 21.67
C TYR A 245 -4.79 9.12 22.45
N GLY A 246 -4.59 8.69 23.70
CA GLY A 246 -5.67 8.24 24.59
C GLY A 246 -6.72 9.33 24.87
N ALA A 247 -6.36 10.61 24.82
CA ALA A 247 -7.32 11.71 24.90
C ALA A 247 -8.19 11.81 23.63
N LEU A 248 -7.62 11.56 22.45
CA LEU A 248 -8.37 11.51 21.18
C LEU A 248 -9.41 10.39 21.22
N GLU A 249 -9.01 9.21 21.68
CA GLU A 249 -9.91 8.05 21.81
C GLU A 249 -11.01 8.30 22.85
N LYS A 250 -10.65 8.87 24.00
CA LYS A 250 -11.57 8.99 25.13
C LYS A 250 -12.57 10.13 24.98
N TYR A 251 -12.17 11.26 24.40
CA TYR A 251 -12.98 12.48 24.36
C TYR A 251 -13.35 12.93 22.96
N GLY A 252 -12.90 12.20 21.94
CA GLY A 252 -13.25 12.44 20.55
C GLY A 252 -14.77 12.41 20.33
N LEU A 253 -15.31 13.55 19.91
CA LEU A 253 -16.71 13.68 19.54
C LEU A 253 -16.84 13.51 18.02
N GLY A 254 -17.63 12.53 17.58
CA GLY A 254 -17.92 12.36 16.17
C GLY A 254 -18.55 13.61 15.53
N ILE A 255 -18.05 14.01 14.37
CA ILE A 255 -18.57 15.13 13.56
C ILE A 255 -18.65 14.72 12.09
N THR A 256 -19.72 15.15 11.41
CA THR A 256 -19.91 14.95 9.98
C THR A 256 -18.99 15.86 9.17
N ASN A 257 -18.69 15.49 7.93
CA ASN A 257 -17.90 16.34 7.01
C ASN A 257 -18.61 17.68 6.78
N ALA A 258 -19.94 17.65 6.66
CA ALA A 258 -20.77 18.83 6.47
C ALA A 258 -20.67 19.80 7.67
N ASP A 259 -20.74 19.30 8.90
CA ASP A 259 -20.62 20.14 10.09
C ASP A 259 -19.19 20.62 10.31
N LEU A 260 -18.21 19.72 10.13
CA LEU A 260 -16.81 20.06 10.24
C LEU A 260 -16.49 21.22 9.32
N SER A 261 -16.87 21.13 8.03
CA SER A 261 -16.59 22.15 7.00
C SER A 261 -17.06 23.56 7.35
N ARG A 262 -18.01 23.72 8.27
CA ARG A 262 -18.57 25.01 8.73
C ARG A 262 -17.81 25.62 9.91
N ILE A 263 -16.76 24.96 10.38
CA ILE A 263 -15.84 25.45 11.43
C ILE A 263 -14.63 26.10 10.73
N PRO A 264 -14.20 27.32 11.12
CA PRO A 264 -12.99 27.93 10.56
C PRO A 264 -11.72 27.11 10.82
N VAL A 265 -10.76 27.15 9.91
CA VAL A 265 -9.52 26.35 9.97
C VAL A 265 -8.39 27.17 10.61
N GLY A 266 -7.55 26.56 11.43
CA GLY A 266 -6.36 27.19 12.00
C GLY A 266 -5.35 27.68 10.96
N PRO A 267 -4.57 28.74 11.26
CA PRO A 267 -3.44 29.11 10.41
C PRO A 267 -2.41 27.99 10.33
N GLY A 268 -1.92 27.69 9.12
CA GLY A 268 -0.88 26.69 8.88
C GLY A 268 -1.39 25.28 8.52
N GLU A 269 -2.70 25.06 8.56
CA GLU A 269 -3.31 23.81 8.10
C GLU A 269 -3.27 23.73 6.56
N ILE A 270 -2.57 22.74 6.03
CA ILE A 270 -2.46 22.47 4.59
C ILE A 270 -3.56 21.50 4.14
N ASN A 271 -4.04 21.63 2.90
CA ASN A 271 -5.11 20.80 2.32
C ASN A 271 -6.50 20.93 2.96
N THR A 272 -6.73 21.98 3.75
CA THR A 272 -8.03 22.29 4.35
C THR A 272 -8.63 23.53 3.70
N VAL A 273 -9.96 23.51 3.52
CA VAL A 273 -10.70 24.62 2.89
C VAL A 273 -11.35 25.47 3.99
N GLU A 274 -11.09 26.78 3.98
CA GLU A 274 -11.77 27.73 4.87
C GLU A 274 -13.27 27.77 4.50
N PRO A 275 -14.19 27.75 5.48
CA PRO A 275 -15.62 27.83 5.20
C PRO A 275 -15.97 29.10 4.42
N ALA A 276 -16.91 28.98 3.47
CA ALA A 276 -17.51 30.14 2.81
C ALA A 276 -18.28 31.02 3.81
N GLU A 277 -18.99 30.39 4.76
CA GLU A 277 -19.59 31.03 5.92
C GLU A 277 -19.42 30.13 7.15
N ALA A 278 -18.89 30.69 8.24
CA ALA A 278 -18.70 29.96 9.49
C ALA A 278 -20.01 29.89 10.29
N ASP A 279 -20.36 28.71 10.80
CA ASP A 279 -21.47 28.58 11.74
C ASP A 279 -21.02 28.90 13.17
N VAL A 280 -21.23 30.15 13.57
CA VAL A 280 -20.83 30.67 14.89
C VAL A 280 -21.48 29.90 16.05
N ASN A 281 -22.71 29.40 15.88
CA ASN A 281 -23.40 28.64 16.93
C ASN A 281 -22.78 27.24 17.09
N LEU A 282 -22.46 26.60 15.96
CA LEU A 282 -21.75 25.33 15.94
C LEU A 282 -20.36 25.48 16.58
N VAL A 283 -19.60 26.49 16.18
CA VAL A 283 -18.27 26.79 16.73
C VAL A 283 -18.35 26.98 18.24
N ASN A 284 -19.25 27.85 18.72
CA ASN A 284 -19.40 28.10 20.16
C ASN A 284 -19.77 26.85 20.96
N ARG A 285 -20.53 25.93 20.37
CA ARG A 285 -20.88 24.65 21.00
C ARG A 285 -19.70 23.68 21.05
N LEU A 286 -18.79 23.75 20.09
CA LEU A 286 -17.68 22.80 19.91
C LEU A 286 -16.33 23.32 20.40
N LYS A 287 -16.24 24.57 20.86
CA LYS A 287 -15.01 25.11 21.46
C LYS A 287 -14.47 24.20 22.55
N GLY A 288 -13.19 23.90 22.45
CA GLY A 288 -12.45 23.06 23.35
C GLY A 288 -12.77 21.57 23.24
N ARG A 289 -13.51 21.15 22.21
CA ARG A 289 -13.76 19.72 21.94
C ARG A 289 -12.68 19.17 21.02
N ILE A 290 -12.32 17.92 21.30
CA ILE A 290 -11.67 17.05 20.33
C ILE A 290 -12.78 16.46 19.47
N LEU A 291 -12.66 16.58 18.15
CA LEU A 291 -13.61 16.12 17.16
C LEU A 291 -12.99 14.98 16.37
N LEU A 292 -13.79 13.98 16.02
CA LEU A 292 -13.40 12.89 15.13
C LEU A 292 -14.26 12.96 13.88
N GLN A 293 -13.63 13.11 12.73
CA GLN A 293 -14.32 13.19 11.45
C GLN A 293 -14.78 11.79 11.03
N VAL A 294 -16.04 11.45 11.32
CA VAL A 294 -16.57 10.07 11.20
C VAL A 294 -16.97 9.68 9.78
N GLU A 295 -17.03 10.64 8.87
CA GLU A 295 -17.40 10.44 7.46
C GLU A 295 -16.17 10.50 6.53
N SER A 296 -14.96 10.42 7.09
CA SER A 296 -13.69 10.42 6.36
C SER A 296 -12.69 9.47 7.03
N TYR A 297 -11.39 9.71 6.90
CA TYR A 297 -10.30 8.88 7.42
C TYR A 297 -10.14 8.90 8.96
N GLY A 298 -11.20 9.21 9.71
CA GLY A 298 -11.16 9.30 11.17
C GLY A 298 -10.27 10.44 11.69
N GLU A 299 -10.07 11.48 10.87
CA GLU A 299 -9.22 12.62 11.19
C GLU A 299 -9.65 13.27 12.50
N ALA A 300 -8.69 13.44 13.42
CA ALA A 300 -8.93 14.11 14.69
C ALA A 300 -8.66 15.60 14.55
N TRP A 301 -9.53 16.42 15.14
CA TRP A 301 -9.44 17.86 15.12
C TRP A 301 -9.63 18.41 16.53
N TYR A 302 -8.99 19.53 16.85
CA TYR A 302 -9.26 20.27 18.07
C TYR A 302 -9.77 21.66 17.74
N VAL A 303 -10.92 22.04 18.31
CA VAL A 303 -11.45 23.40 18.18
C VAL A 303 -10.87 24.24 19.30
N ASN A 304 -9.90 25.09 19.00
CA ASN A 304 -9.22 25.87 20.03
C ASN A 304 -10.20 26.90 20.65
N PRO A 305 -10.40 26.91 21.99
CA PRO A 305 -11.29 27.85 22.65
C PRO A 305 -10.95 29.33 22.42
N ALA A 306 -9.65 29.64 22.24
CA ALA A 306 -9.15 31.00 22.14
C ALA A 306 -9.58 31.70 20.84
N ASP A 307 -9.58 30.99 19.71
CA ASP A 307 -9.87 31.55 18.39
C ASP A 307 -11.10 30.92 17.72
N GLY A 308 -11.62 29.80 18.23
CA GLY A 308 -12.73 29.06 17.64
C GLY A 308 -12.38 28.33 16.33
N ARG A 309 -11.10 28.18 16.00
CA ARG A 309 -10.63 27.51 14.78
C ARG A 309 -10.31 26.04 15.08
N ARG A 310 -10.49 25.16 14.08
CA ARG A 310 -10.12 23.75 14.13
C ARG A 310 -8.68 23.53 13.68
N TYR A 311 -7.98 22.64 14.36
CA TYR A 311 -6.59 22.25 14.08
C TYR A 311 -6.49 20.74 13.95
N TYR A 312 -5.70 20.25 13.00
CA TYR A 312 -5.58 18.83 12.74
C TYR A 312 -4.65 18.16 13.76
N LEU A 313 -5.10 17.04 14.33
CA LEU A 313 -4.37 16.23 15.30
C LEU A 313 -4.00 14.89 14.66
N ALA A 314 -3.09 14.92 13.68
CA ALA A 314 -2.76 13.80 12.81
C ALA A 314 -2.49 12.45 13.52
N ASP A 315 -1.78 12.50 14.65
CA ASP A 315 -1.45 11.35 15.49
C ASP A 315 -1.19 11.82 16.93
N GLY A 316 -0.84 10.90 17.84
CA GLY A 316 -0.54 11.24 19.24
C GLY A 316 0.63 12.22 19.41
N GLN A 317 1.64 12.18 18.54
CA GLN A 317 2.80 13.07 18.61
C GLN A 317 2.47 14.47 18.08
N ALA A 318 1.73 14.56 16.98
CA ALA A 318 1.18 15.81 16.45
C ALA A 318 0.22 16.41 17.47
N ALA A 319 -0.68 15.60 18.04
CA ALA A 319 -1.60 16.02 19.09
C ALA A 319 -0.86 16.60 20.29
N LEU A 320 0.16 15.89 20.82
CA LEU A 320 0.97 16.41 21.91
C LEU A 320 1.62 17.74 21.55
N THR A 321 2.20 17.85 20.35
CA THR A 321 2.91 19.07 19.90
C THR A 321 1.96 20.26 19.79
N HIS A 322 0.84 20.08 19.10
CA HIS A 322 -0.16 21.10 18.86
C HIS A 322 -0.83 21.51 20.17
N LEU A 323 -1.39 20.56 20.93
CA LEU A 323 -2.09 20.83 22.19
C LEU A 323 -1.18 21.49 23.23
N SER A 324 0.08 21.06 23.33
CA SER A 324 1.05 21.66 24.26
C SER A 324 1.44 23.09 23.88
N SER A 325 1.38 23.45 22.59
CA SER A 325 1.70 24.81 22.14
C SER A 325 0.67 25.85 22.57
N TRP A 326 -0.59 25.43 22.80
CA TRP A 326 -1.68 26.29 23.27
C TRP A 326 -1.90 26.20 24.77
N ARG A 327 -0.94 25.64 25.51
CA ARG A 327 -1.05 25.53 26.97
C ARG A 327 -1.12 26.91 27.62
N VAL A 328 -2.01 27.04 28.59
CA VAL A 328 -2.05 28.19 29.50
C VAL A 328 -1.42 27.79 30.83
N VAL A 329 -0.42 28.56 31.28
CA VAL A 329 0.18 28.34 32.58
C VAL A 329 -0.74 28.93 33.65
N VAL A 330 -1.18 28.09 34.59
CA VAL A 330 -2.02 28.48 35.73
C VAL A 330 -1.22 28.39 37.02
N GLU A 331 -1.39 29.36 37.91
CA GLU A 331 -0.85 29.29 39.27
C GLU A 331 -1.74 28.38 40.15
N GLN A 332 -1.13 27.68 41.11
CA GLN A 332 -1.83 26.86 42.10
C GLN A 332 -2.64 27.70 43.09
#